data_AF-A0A7K3ZLU4-F1
#
_entry.id   AF-A0A7K3ZLU4-F1
#
_cell.length_a   1.000
_cell.length_b   1.000
_cell.length_c   1.000
_cell.angle_alpha   90.00
_cell.angle_beta   90.00
_cell.angle_gamma   90.00
#
_symmetry.space_group_name_H-M   'P 1'
#
loop_
_entity.id
_entity.type
_entity.pdbx_description
1 polymer ?
#
loop_
_entity_poly.entity_id
_entity_poly.type
_entity_poly.pdbx_seq_one_letter_code
_entity_poly.pdbx_strand_id
1 'polypeptide(L)'
;MATLISTVLAIYAVVAAPVDSAAGAATGVSGLYLAAAIYVPLALWFGIWGCLAGYFSCVLMGLYLSSIGVPGYTLGFILVWSLADFFEGFVPLLIYRSLKTKPTLKLKRPKITYGINAALMAVLVASAFFLVYSYPEAFIVTFALSIILVLAQAAVEDRKTWLTWLPIGVIVASVVSGAFGVGAMAAFGMIPISIFSNVFFGWVFGDIIVLATLGTVLTVVFNPYIVRSKIYVRGYLS
;
A
#
# COMPACT_ATOMS: atom_id res chain seq x y z
N MET A 1 -15.99 8.29 2.37
CA MET A 1 -16.09 7.00 1.63
C MET A 1 -14.74 6.29 1.55
N ALA A 2 -13.69 6.90 0.98
CA ALA A 2 -12.36 6.29 0.88
C ALA A 2 -11.81 5.75 2.22
N THR A 3 -11.83 6.57 3.28
CA THR A 3 -11.42 6.15 4.63
C THR A 3 -12.16 4.90 5.10
N LEU A 4 -13.47 4.79 4.87
CA LEU A 4 -14.27 3.63 5.27
C LEU A 4 -13.89 2.38 4.47
N ILE A 5 -13.73 2.51 3.16
CA ILE A 5 -13.29 1.40 2.30
C ILE A 5 -11.91 0.91 2.75
N SER A 6 -10.95 1.82 2.93
CA SER A 6 -9.61 1.50 3.44
C SER A 6 -9.68 0.86 4.83
N THR A 7 -10.59 1.30 5.71
CA THR A 7 -10.78 0.71 7.04
C THR A 7 -11.22 -0.75 6.93
N VAL A 8 -12.23 -1.04 6.11
CA VAL A 8 -12.73 -2.40 5.91
C VAL A 8 -11.64 -3.30 5.31
N LEU A 9 -10.90 -2.80 4.33
CA LEU A 9 -9.80 -3.53 3.71
C LEU A 9 -8.64 -3.78 4.68
N ALA A 10 -8.32 -2.81 5.54
CA ALA A 10 -7.29 -2.93 6.55
C ALA A 10 -7.67 -3.98 7.60
N ILE A 11 -8.91 -3.94 8.11
CA ILE A 11 -9.45 -4.96 9.03
C ILE A 11 -9.35 -6.34 8.38
N TYR A 12 -9.80 -6.49 7.13
CA TYR A 12 -9.71 -7.76 6.41
C TYR A 12 -8.26 -8.24 6.28
N ALA A 13 -7.33 -7.36 5.88
CA ALA A 13 -5.93 -7.72 5.68
C ALA A 13 -5.25 -8.20 6.97
N VAL A 14 -5.44 -7.49 8.08
CA VAL A 14 -4.86 -7.85 9.38
C VAL A 14 -5.45 -9.14 9.95
N VAL A 15 -6.73 -9.42 9.68
CA VAL A 15 -7.41 -10.63 10.18
C VAL A 15 -7.17 -11.85 9.30
N ALA A 16 -7.28 -11.70 7.98
CA ALA A 16 -7.24 -12.82 7.04
C ALA A 16 -5.83 -13.17 6.55
N ALA A 17 -4.89 -12.24 6.63
CA ALA A 17 -3.54 -12.41 6.13
C ALA A 17 -2.50 -11.76 7.06
N PRO A 18 -2.42 -12.16 8.35
CA PRO A 18 -1.38 -11.67 9.25
C PRO A 18 0.02 -12.14 8.80
N VAL A 19 1.07 -11.45 9.24
CA VAL A 19 2.46 -11.92 9.02
C VAL A 19 2.81 -13.03 10.02
N ASP A 20 2.92 -14.28 9.54
CA ASP A 20 3.12 -15.51 10.34
C ASP A 20 4.39 -15.54 11.23
N SER A 21 5.37 -14.66 10.99
CA SER A 21 6.54 -14.53 11.88
C SER A 21 6.24 -13.82 13.20
N ALA A 22 5.03 -13.31 13.35
CA ALA A 22 4.51 -12.86 14.63
C ALA A 22 4.02 -14.07 15.44
N ALA A 23 4.96 -14.92 15.86
CA ALA A 23 4.72 -16.00 16.81
C ALA A 23 4.14 -15.42 18.11
N GLY A 24 2.81 -15.25 18.14
CA GLY A 24 2.02 -14.88 19.30
C GLY A 24 1.47 -13.45 19.41
N ALA A 25 1.93 -12.39 18.72
CA ALA A 25 1.51 -11.03 19.15
C ALA A 25 1.71 -9.81 18.22
N ALA A 26 2.00 -9.91 16.91
CA ALA A 26 1.97 -8.71 16.05
C ALA A 26 0.55 -8.50 15.48
N THR A 27 -0.42 -8.36 16.38
CA THR A 27 -1.79 -8.02 16.01
C THR A 27 -1.75 -6.65 15.32
N GLY A 28 -1.84 -6.61 13.98
CA GLY A 28 -1.82 -5.35 13.22
C GLY A 28 -1.04 -5.35 11.91
N VAL A 29 -0.18 -6.34 11.66
CA VAL A 29 0.61 -6.38 10.42
C VAL A 29 0.03 -7.40 9.44
N SER A 30 -0.19 -6.98 8.20
CA SER A 30 -0.63 -7.88 7.13
C SER A 30 0.47 -8.19 6.15
N GLY A 31 0.52 -9.43 5.66
CA GLY A 31 1.36 -9.82 4.53
C GLY A 31 0.83 -9.34 3.17
N LEU A 32 -0.39 -8.78 3.12
CA LEU A 32 -0.99 -8.11 1.96
C LEU A 32 -1.95 -7.00 2.40
N TYR A 33 -1.42 -5.79 2.63
CA TYR A 33 -2.22 -4.67 3.14
C TYR A 33 -2.99 -3.93 2.03
N LEU A 34 -4.13 -4.48 1.61
CA LEU A 34 -4.95 -3.96 0.49
C LEU A 34 -5.35 -2.48 0.60
N ALA A 35 -5.41 -1.93 1.81
CA ALA A 35 -5.73 -0.52 2.04
C ALA A 35 -4.70 0.43 1.38
N ALA A 36 -3.41 0.06 1.34
CA ALA A 36 -2.34 0.86 0.76
C ALA A 36 -2.58 1.15 -0.73
N ALA A 37 -3.04 0.15 -1.50
CA ALA A 37 -3.40 0.34 -2.90
C ALA A 37 -4.53 1.34 -3.13
N ILE A 38 -5.32 1.66 -2.09
CA ILE A 38 -6.37 2.66 -2.18
C ILE A 38 -5.83 4.04 -1.81
N TYR A 39 -5.28 4.19 -0.59
CA TYR A 39 -4.94 5.53 -0.09
C TYR A 39 -3.67 6.12 -0.71
N VAL A 40 -2.72 5.31 -1.20
CA VAL A 40 -1.52 5.83 -1.86
C VAL A 40 -1.86 6.53 -3.19
N PRO A 41 -2.63 5.92 -4.12
CA PRO A 41 -3.15 6.66 -5.27
C PRO A 41 -4.00 7.88 -4.89
N LEU A 42 -4.84 7.76 -3.86
CA LEU A 42 -5.62 8.90 -3.36
C LEU A 42 -4.72 10.04 -2.86
N ALA A 43 -3.58 9.76 -2.23
CA ALA A 43 -2.61 10.79 -1.85
C ALA A 43 -2.09 11.53 -3.08
N LEU A 44 -1.78 10.81 -4.17
CA LEU A 44 -1.32 11.42 -5.42
C LEU A 44 -2.41 12.23 -6.14
N TRP A 45 -3.67 11.86 -5.96
CA TRP A 45 -4.84 12.52 -6.58
C TRP A 45 -5.39 13.69 -5.77
N PHE A 46 -5.45 13.54 -4.45
CA PHE A 46 -6.15 14.42 -3.52
C PHE A 46 -5.21 15.07 -2.49
N GLY A 47 -3.90 14.88 -2.64
CA GLY A 47 -2.89 15.48 -1.77
C GLY A 47 -2.97 14.94 -0.34
N ILE A 48 -2.86 15.84 0.63
CA ILE A 48 -2.90 15.51 2.06
C ILE A 48 -4.22 14.83 2.44
N TRP A 49 -5.33 15.11 1.74
CA TRP A 49 -6.60 14.44 2.00
C TRP A 49 -6.54 12.92 1.78
N GLY A 50 -5.76 12.46 0.80
CA GLY A 50 -5.51 11.03 0.61
C GLY A 50 -4.61 10.43 1.70
N CYS A 51 -3.61 11.19 2.16
CA CYS A 51 -2.73 10.77 3.27
C CYS A 51 -3.55 10.62 4.57
N LEU A 52 -4.44 11.58 4.85
CA LEU A 52 -5.37 11.53 5.97
C LEU A 52 -6.37 10.38 5.84
N ALA A 53 -6.77 10.01 4.62
CA ALA A 53 -7.63 8.85 4.42
C ALA A 53 -6.94 7.55 4.87
N GLY A 54 -5.64 7.38 4.57
CA GLY A 54 -4.82 6.28 5.10
C GLY A 54 -4.72 6.34 6.63
N TYR A 55 -4.27 7.47 7.17
CA TYR A 55 -4.15 7.68 8.62
C TYR A 55 -5.44 7.31 9.38
N PHE A 56 -6.56 7.94 9.04
CA PHE A 56 -7.81 7.72 9.73
C PHE A 56 -8.37 6.32 9.51
N SER A 57 -8.07 5.68 8.38
CA SER A 57 -8.49 4.29 8.18
C SER A 57 -7.78 3.32 9.12
N CYS A 58 -6.47 3.53 9.34
CA CYS A 58 -5.69 2.77 10.30
C CYS A 58 -6.10 3.07 11.75
N VAL A 59 -6.43 4.33 12.07
CA VAL A 59 -6.97 4.70 13.39
C VAL A 59 -8.29 3.97 13.66
N LEU A 60 -9.22 4.01 12.70
CA LEU A 60 -10.52 3.34 12.85
C LEU A 60 -10.38 1.82 12.95
N MET A 61 -9.46 1.22 12.19
CA MET A 61 -9.13 -0.20 12.33
C MET A 61 -8.60 -0.49 13.75
N GLY A 62 -7.64 0.29 14.25
CA GLY A 62 -7.07 0.08 15.58
C GLY A 62 -8.10 0.23 16.69
N LEU A 63 -9.00 1.22 16.59
CA LEU A 63 -10.11 1.42 17.52
C LEU A 63 -11.09 0.24 17.47
N TYR A 64 -11.40 -0.27 16.27
CA TYR A 64 -12.24 -1.46 16.12
C TYR A 64 -11.61 -2.67 16.79
N LEU A 65 -10.33 -2.95 16.52
CA LEU A 65 -9.61 -4.09 17.11
C LEU A 65 -9.53 -3.97 18.65
N SER A 66 -9.29 -2.76 19.17
CA SER A 66 -9.38 -2.48 20.61
C SER A 66 -10.78 -2.76 21.17
N SER A 67 -11.84 -2.34 20.47
CA SER A 67 -13.23 -2.50 20.93
C SER A 67 -13.69 -3.96 21.02
N ILE A 68 -13.12 -4.85 20.21
CA ILE A 68 -13.39 -6.29 20.24
C ILE A 68 -12.39 -7.06 21.13
N GLY A 69 -11.56 -6.35 21.90
CA GLY A 69 -10.67 -6.93 22.91
C GLY A 69 -9.33 -7.46 22.39
N VAL A 70 -8.88 -7.05 21.20
CA VAL A 70 -7.54 -7.42 20.72
C VAL A 70 -6.47 -6.71 21.56
N PRO A 71 -5.55 -7.44 22.23
CA PRO A 71 -4.55 -6.84 23.09
C PRO A 71 -3.58 -5.89 22.34
N GLY A 72 -2.98 -4.96 23.07
CA GLY A 72 -1.91 -4.08 22.57
C GLY A 72 -2.38 -2.83 21.80
N TYR A 73 -3.65 -2.75 21.38
CA TYR A 73 -4.23 -1.58 20.73
C TYR A 73 -4.59 -0.45 21.72
N THR A 74 -3.59 0.13 22.38
CA THR A 74 -3.78 1.33 23.20
C THR A 74 -3.99 2.56 22.31
N LEU A 75 -4.72 3.58 22.79
CA LEU A 75 -4.96 4.81 22.02
C LEU A 75 -3.64 5.48 21.59
N GLY A 76 -2.64 5.52 22.46
CA GLY A 76 -1.32 6.07 22.15
C GLY A 76 -0.63 5.31 21.02
N PHE A 77 -0.64 3.98 21.07
CA PHE A 77 -0.10 3.14 20.00
C PHE A 77 -0.83 3.38 18.69
N ILE A 78 -2.17 3.34 18.68
CA ILE A 78 -3.00 3.52 17.48
C ILE A 78 -2.64 4.84 16.78
N LEU A 79 -2.63 5.95 17.53
CA LEU A 79 -2.40 7.28 16.95
C LEU A 79 -1.00 7.43 16.34
N VAL A 80 0.02 6.80 16.91
CA VAL A 80 1.39 6.82 16.39
C VAL A 80 1.54 5.84 15.24
N TRP A 81 1.12 4.59 15.43
CA TRP A 81 1.28 3.53 14.43
C TRP A 81 0.56 3.87 13.11
N SER A 82 -0.61 4.49 13.16
CA SER A 82 -1.33 4.95 11.96
C SER A 82 -0.60 6.00 11.13
N LEU A 83 0.47 6.62 11.66
CA LEU A 83 1.33 7.50 10.85
C LEU A 83 2.11 6.71 9.78
N ALA A 84 2.25 5.39 9.89
CA ALA A 84 2.79 4.55 8.82
C ALA A 84 2.01 4.77 7.51
N ASP A 85 0.69 4.54 7.53
CA ASP A 85 -0.21 4.77 6.39
C ASP A 85 -0.22 6.24 5.92
N PHE A 86 -0.08 7.19 6.84
CA PHE A 86 0.05 8.61 6.47
C PHE A 86 1.32 8.84 5.64
N PHE A 87 2.47 8.38 6.14
CA PHE A 87 3.77 8.59 5.50
C PHE A 87 3.91 7.79 4.21
N GLU A 88 3.27 6.62 4.13
CA GLU A 88 3.20 5.80 2.94
C GLU A 88 2.56 6.56 1.76
N GLY A 89 1.52 7.37 2.02
CA GLY A 89 0.95 8.27 1.00
C GLY A 89 1.71 9.59 0.85
N PHE A 90 2.18 10.16 1.97
CA PHE A 90 2.75 11.50 2.01
C PHE A 90 4.12 11.59 1.34
N VAL A 91 5.02 10.62 1.56
CA VAL A 91 6.36 10.66 0.97
C VAL A 91 6.30 10.56 -0.56
N PRO A 92 5.53 9.63 -1.18
CA PRO A 92 5.32 9.64 -2.62
C PRO A 92 4.72 10.94 -3.12
N LEU A 93 3.70 11.49 -2.43
CA LEU A 93 3.11 12.78 -2.79
C LEU A 93 4.16 13.90 -2.81
N LEU A 94 4.95 14.02 -1.76
CA LEU A 94 6.01 15.02 -1.63
C LEU A 94 6.99 14.92 -2.81
N ILE A 95 7.47 13.72 -3.10
CA ILE A 95 8.43 13.48 -4.18
C ILE A 95 7.79 13.77 -5.55
N TYR A 96 6.57 13.29 -5.80
CA TYR A 96 5.86 13.51 -7.06
C TYR A 96 5.64 15.00 -7.36
N ARG A 97 5.25 15.77 -6.33
CA ARG A 97 5.05 17.22 -6.46
C ARG A 97 6.38 17.95 -6.66
N SER A 98 7.43 17.54 -5.95
CA SER A 98 8.78 18.10 -6.11
C SER A 98 9.35 17.85 -7.53
N LEU A 99 9.14 16.66 -8.07
CA LEU A 99 9.56 16.29 -9.43
C LEU A 99 8.62 16.80 -10.53
N LYS A 100 7.49 17.43 -10.15
CA LYS A 100 6.43 17.87 -11.06
C LYS A 100 5.95 16.74 -11.99
N THR A 101 5.89 15.51 -11.46
CA THR A 101 5.45 14.34 -12.21
C THR A 101 3.98 14.46 -12.57
N LYS A 102 3.66 14.27 -13.85
CA LYS A 102 2.28 14.37 -14.35
C LYS A 102 1.66 12.97 -14.48
N PRO A 103 0.43 12.75 -13.99
CA PRO A 103 -0.27 11.49 -14.22
C PRO A 103 -0.48 11.20 -15.71
N THR A 104 -0.42 9.93 -16.09
CA THR A 104 -0.73 9.52 -17.47
C THR A 104 -2.24 9.55 -17.71
N LEU A 105 -2.69 10.35 -18.70
CA LEU A 105 -4.10 10.50 -19.05
C LEU A 105 -4.51 9.75 -20.32
N LYS A 106 -3.54 9.35 -21.14
CA LYS A 106 -3.77 8.62 -22.39
C LYS A 106 -2.75 7.50 -22.51
N LEU A 107 -3.24 6.29 -22.69
CA LEU A 107 -2.42 5.11 -22.92
C LEU A 107 -1.93 5.08 -24.37
N LYS A 108 -0.64 4.78 -24.57
CA LYS A 108 -0.02 4.56 -25.88
C LYS A 108 -0.46 3.22 -26.47
N ARG A 109 -0.56 2.18 -25.64
CA ARG A 109 -0.86 0.80 -26.07
C ARG A 109 -1.94 0.18 -25.17
N PRO A 110 -3.19 0.67 -25.24
CA PRO A 110 -4.24 0.32 -24.29
C PRO A 110 -4.53 -1.18 -24.18
N LYS A 111 -4.58 -1.91 -25.31
CA LYS A 111 -4.84 -3.37 -25.29
C LYS A 111 -3.78 -4.13 -24.50
N ILE A 112 -2.50 -3.80 -24.68
CA ILE A 112 -1.38 -4.45 -23.98
C ILE A 112 -1.42 -4.06 -22.50
N THR A 113 -1.62 -2.77 -22.21
CA THR A 113 -1.74 -2.27 -20.84
C THR A 113 -2.86 -2.94 -20.05
N TYR A 114 -4.04 -3.14 -20.66
CA TYR A 114 -5.11 -3.88 -19.99
C TYR A 114 -4.79 -5.36 -19.81
N GLY A 115 -4.06 -5.98 -20.75
CA GLY A 115 -3.54 -7.34 -20.58
C GLY A 115 -2.57 -7.46 -19.41
N ILE A 116 -1.64 -6.51 -19.26
CA ILE A 116 -0.71 -6.44 -18.12
C ILE A 116 -1.47 -6.22 -16.81
N ASN A 117 -2.45 -5.31 -16.80
CA ASN A 117 -3.30 -5.09 -15.62
C ASN A 117 -4.08 -6.34 -15.21
N ALA A 118 -4.61 -7.11 -16.17
CA ALA A 118 -5.26 -8.38 -15.87
C ALA A 118 -4.27 -9.39 -15.27
N ALA A 119 -3.05 -9.46 -15.80
CA ALA A 119 -1.99 -10.31 -15.24
C ALA A 119 -1.58 -9.86 -13.82
N LEU A 120 -1.47 -8.55 -13.57
CA LEU A 120 -1.21 -8.00 -12.23
C LEU A 120 -2.30 -8.40 -11.23
N MET A 121 -3.58 -8.36 -11.63
CA MET A 121 -4.67 -8.81 -10.77
C MET A 121 -4.62 -10.33 -10.51
N ALA A 122 -4.26 -11.13 -11.51
CA ALA A 122 -4.05 -12.56 -11.32
C ALA A 122 -2.88 -12.85 -10.36
N VAL A 123 -1.79 -12.08 -10.45
CA VAL A 123 -0.66 -12.14 -9.51
C VAL A 123 -1.09 -11.80 -8.09
N LEU A 124 -1.93 -10.77 -7.89
CA LEU A 124 -2.45 -10.43 -6.56
C LEU A 124 -3.29 -11.56 -5.97
N VAL A 125 -4.19 -12.16 -6.76
CA VAL A 125 -5.01 -13.30 -6.31
C VAL A 125 -4.15 -14.51 -5.98
N ALA A 126 -3.16 -14.83 -6.84
CA ALA A 126 -2.21 -15.91 -6.59
C ALA A 126 -1.37 -15.65 -5.33
N SER A 127 -0.92 -14.41 -5.12
CA SER A 127 -0.16 -14.00 -3.94
C SER A 127 -0.97 -14.20 -2.66
N ALA A 128 -2.25 -13.79 -2.66
CA ALA A 128 -3.15 -14.02 -1.54
C ALA A 128 -3.34 -15.50 -1.25
N PHE A 129 -3.51 -16.33 -2.28
CA PHE A 129 -3.58 -17.78 -2.14
C PHE A 129 -2.28 -18.34 -1.52
N PHE A 130 -1.11 -18.01 -2.07
CA PHE A 130 0.16 -18.52 -1.57
C PHE A 130 0.49 -18.05 -0.15
N LEU A 131 0.06 -16.85 0.23
CA LEU A 131 0.21 -16.36 1.59
C LEU A 131 -0.67 -17.16 2.56
N VAL A 132 -1.97 -17.33 2.25
CA VAL A 132 -2.93 -18.04 3.13
C VAL A 132 -2.58 -19.51 3.32
N TYR A 133 -2.05 -20.16 2.28
CA TYR A 133 -1.63 -21.57 2.33
C TYR A 133 -0.15 -21.77 2.65
N SER A 134 0.55 -20.70 3.07
CA SER A 134 1.96 -20.74 3.51
C SER A 134 2.91 -21.39 2.49
N TYR A 135 2.83 -20.97 1.22
CA TYR A 135 3.75 -21.36 0.13
C TYR A 135 4.79 -20.25 -0.13
N PRO A 136 5.87 -20.15 0.66
CA PRO A 136 6.76 -18.99 0.65
C PRO A 136 7.53 -18.82 -0.68
N GLU A 137 7.96 -19.90 -1.33
CA GLU A 137 8.68 -19.81 -2.60
C GLU A 137 7.76 -19.25 -3.70
N ALA A 138 6.51 -19.72 -3.74
CA ALA A 138 5.50 -19.24 -4.69
C ALA A 138 5.12 -17.78 -4.40
N PHE A 139 5.04 -17.40 -3.12
CA PHE A 139 4.83 -16.00 -2.73
C PHE A 139 5.97 -15.09 -3.21
N ILE A 140 7.24 -15.50 -3.05
CA ILE A 140 8.41 -14.77 -3.58
C ILE A 140 8.34 -14.65 -5.10
N VAL A 141 7.88 -15.68 -5.81
CA VAL A 141 7.66 -15.60 -7.26
C VAL A 141 6.60 -14.55 -7.60
N THR A 142 5.49 -14.46 -6.85
CA THR A 142 4.48 -13.41 -7.07
C THR A 142 5.01 -12.01 -6.81
N PHE A 143 5.88 -11.83 -5.81
CA PHE A 143 6.61 -10.59 -5.58
C PHE A 143 7.43 -10.19 -6.80
N ALA A 144 8.29 -11.08 -7.30
CA ALA A 144 9.12 -10.82 -8.47
C ALA A 144 8.28 -10.52 -9.73
N LEU A 145 7.22 -11.29 -9.96
CA LEU A 145 6.30 -11.09 -11.09
C LEU A 145 5.60 -9.73 -11.04
N SER A 146 5.18 -9.27 -9.85
CA SER A 146 4.53 -7.96 -9.70
C SER A 146 5.46 -6.82 -10.19
N ILE A 147 6.74 -6.87 -9.81
CA ILE A 147 7.75 -5.88 -10.22
C ILE A 147 8.02 -5.98 -11.73
N ILE A 148 8.22 -7.20 -12.25
CA ILE A 148 8.49 -7.44 -13.67
C ILE A 148 7.35 -6.90 -14.55
N LEU A 149 6.10 -7.12 -14.14
CA LEU A 149 4.94 -6.63 -14.89
C LEU A 149 4.83 -5.10 -14.87
N VAL A 150 5.17 -4.42 -13.75
CA VAL A 150 5.23 -2.95 -13.73
C VAL A 150 6.40 -2.42 -14.57
N LEU A 151 7.54 -3.11 -14.62
CA LEU A 151 8.64 -2.78 -15.54
C LEU A 151 8.24 -2.96 -17.00
N ALA A 152 7.50 -4.04 -17.32
CA ALA A 152 6.93 -4.25 -18.65
C ALA A 152 5.94 -3.12 -19.01
N GLN A 153 5.11 -2.71 -18.05
CA GLN A 153 4.22 -1.55 -18.19
C GLN A 153 5.02 -0.27 -18.53
N ALA A 154 6.17 -0.06 -17.87
CA ALA A 154 7.06 1.06 -18.14
C ALA A 154 7.68 1.05 -19.55
N ALA A 155 7.96 -0.13 -20.09
CA ALA A 155 8.49 -0.31 -21.44
C ALA A 155 7.42 -0.11 -22.53
N VAL A 156 6.16 -0.45 -22.23
CA VAL A 156 5.02 -0.38 -23.15
C VAL A 156 4.41 1.03 -23.21
N GLU A 157 4.42 1.76 -22.09
CA GLU A 157 3.75 3.05 -21.94
C GLU A 157 4.75 4.22 -21.81
N ASP A 158 4.42 5.24 -21.01
CA ASP A 158 5.35 6.32 -20.72
C ASP A 158 6.38 5.92 -19.66
N ARG A 159 7.62 5.75 -20.12
CA ARG A 159 8.74 5.32 -19.28
C ARG A 159 8.93 6.24 -18.07
N LYS A 160 8.75 7.56 -18.22
CA LYS A 160 8.94 8.50 -17.11
C LYS A 160 7.87 8.33 -16.03
N THR A 161 6.60 8.17 -16.40
CA THR A 161 5.53 7.94 -15.42
C THR A 161 5.78 6.66 -14.62
N TRP A 162 6.06 5.56 -15.30
CA TRP A 162 6.15 4.24 -14.66
C TRP A 162 7.47 4.02 -13.91
N LEU A 163 8.56 4.63 -14.38
CA LEU A 163 9.81 4.71 -13.61
C LEU A 163 9.76 5.73 -12.47
N THR A 164 8.70 6.54 -12.37
CA THR A 164 8.40 7.29 -11.14
C THR A 164 7.51 6.45 -10.22
N TRP A 165 6.49 5.79 -10.76
CA TRP A 165 5.55 4.97 -9.98
C TRP A 165 6.22 3.81 -9.27
N LEU A 166 6.98 2.96 -9.97
CA LEU A 166 7.58 1.79 -9.33
C LEU A 166 8.59 2.16 -8.22
N PRO A 167 9.58 3.05 -8.43
CA PRO A 167 10.51 3.38 -7.35
C PRO A 167 9.85 4.18 -6.22
N ILE A 168 8.96 5.11 -6.53
CA ILE A 168 8.46 6.07 -5.53
C ILE A 168 7.11 5.64 -4.97
N GLY A 169 6.12 5.40 -5.82
CA GLY A 169 4.76 5.05 -5.42
C GLY A 169 4.58 3.61 -4.97
N VAL A 170 5.55 2.73 -5.24
CA VAL A 170 5.56 1.34 -4.77
C VAL A 170 6.70 1.16 -3.76
N ILE A 171 7.96 1.18 -4.20
CA ILE A 171 9.09 0.77 -3.33
C ILE A 171 9.31 1.73 -2.15
N VAL A 172 9.46 3.04 -2.40
CA VAL A 172 9.70 4.01 -1.33
C VAL A 172 8.49 4.11 -0.39
N ALA A 173 7.27 4.07 -0.92
CA ALA A 173 6.05 4.05 -0.12
C ALA A 173 6.09 2.91 0.91
N SER A 174 6.26 1.66 0.44
CA SER A 174 6.28 0.47 1.29
C SER A 174 7.42 0.49 2.31
N VAL A 175 8.63 0.89 1.90
CA VAL A 175 9.79 0.94 2.81
C VAL A 175 9.59 1.97 3.92
N VAL A 176 9.07 3.16 3.60
CA VAL A 176 8.79 4.21 4.59
C VAL A 176 7.71 3.74 5.57
N SER A 177 6.63 3.18 5.05
CA SER A 177 5.52 2.64 5.85
C SER A 177 6.02 1.56 6.81
N GLY A 178 6.70 0.53 6.27
CA GLY A 178 7.24 -0.57 7.06
C GLY A 178 8.25 -0.11 8.10
N ALA A 179 9.16 0.81 7.75
CA ALA A 179 10.15 1.31 8.70
C ALA A 179 9.49 2.08 9.86
N PHE A 180 8.51 2.93 9.55
CA PHE A 180 7.80 3.69 10.57
C PHE A 180 6.88 2.78 11.41
N GLY A 181 6.08 1.94 10.76
CA GLY A 181 5.11 1.05 11.39
C GLY A 181 5.76 0.04 12.32
N VAL A 182 6.77 -0.70 11.85
CA VAL A 182 7.48 -1.69 12.66
C VAL A 182 8.35 -1.01 13.72
N GLY A 183 8.90 0.17 13.42
CA GLY A 183 9.56 1.04 14.40
C GLY A 183 8.65 1.41 15.57
N ALA A 184 7.43 1.87 15.27
CA ALA A 184 6.43 2.18 16.28
C ALA A 184 6.03 0.93 17.09
N MET A 185 5.83 -0.22 16.44
CA MET A 185 5.52 -1.47 17.15
C MET A 185 6.64 -1.87 18.12
N ALA A 186 7.90 -1.78 17.71
CA ALA A 186 9.02 -2.10 18.59
C ALA A 186 9.15 -1.08 19.75
N ALA A 187 9.00 0.21 19.45
CA ALA A 187 9.11 1.29 20.44
C ALA A 187 8.01 1.23 21.52
N PHE A 188 6.81 0.79 21.16
CA PHE A 188 5.69 0.60 22.10
C PHE A 188 5.67 -0.79 22.75
N GLY A 189 6.69 -1.62 22.51
CA GLY A 189 6.80 -2.97 23.10
C GLY A 189 5.78 -3.98 22.56
N MET A 190 5.16 -3.70 21.41
CA MET A 190 4.20 -4.60 20.75
C MET A 190 4.90 -5.80 20.11
N ILE A 191 6.16 -5.63 19.70
CA ILE A 191 7.00 -6.70 19.20
C ILE A 191 8.39 -6.65 19.85
N PRO A 192 9.01 -7.81 20.10
CA PRO A 192 10.44 -7.87 20.42
C PRO A 192 11.30 -7.36 19.27
N ILE A 193 12.40 -6.66 19.58
CA ILE A 193 13.35 -6.19 18.56
C ILE A 193 13.97 -7.35 17.75
N SER A 194 14.05 -8.56 18.33
CA SER A 194 14.57 -9.76 17.67
C SER A 194 13.76 -10.20 16.45
N ILE A 195 12.46 -9.86 16.38
CA ILE A 195 11.60 -10.19 15.24
C ILE A 195 11.38 -9.00 14.29
N PHE A 196 12.00 -7.85 14.57
CA PHE A 196 11.84 -6.61 13.79
C PHE A 196 12.03 -6.84 12.30
N SER A 197 13.14 -7.48 11.91
CA SER A 197 13.47 -7.70 10.49
C SER A 197 12.41 -8.54 9.78
N ASN A 198 11.89 -9.57 10.43
CA ASN A 198 10.90 -10.46 9.83
C ASN A 198 9.57 -9.72 9.62
N VAL A 199 9.13 -8.93 10.61
CA VAL A 199 7.91 -8.12 10.50
C VAL A 199 8.09 -7.03 9.44
N PHE A 200 9.24 -6.37 9.41
CA PHE A 200 9.58 -5.35 8.42
C PHE A 200 9.55 -5.91 6.99
N PHE A 201 10.24 -7.02 6.72
CA PHE A 201 10.25 -7.60 5.37
C PHE A 201 8.88 -8.17 4.99
N GLY A 202 8.15 -8.80 5.91
CA GLY A 202 6.80 -9.28 5.66
C GLY A 202 5.84 -8.16 5.24
N TRP A 203 5.87 -7.04 5.97
CA TRP A 203 5.10 -5.83 5.65
C TRP A 203 5.52 -5.27 4.28
N VAL A 204 6.81 -4.94 4.11
CA VAL A 204 7.30 -4.25 2.91
C VAL A 204 7.05 -5.06 1.64
N PHE A 205 7.23 -6.39 1.68
CA PHE A 205 6.99 -7.25 0.52
C PHE A 205 5.50 -7.30 0.16
N GLY A 206 4.64 -7.39 1.17
CA GLY A 206 3.19 -7.35 0.99
C GLY A 206 2.71 -6.06 0.33
N ASP A 207 3.15 -4.92 0.86
CA ASP A 207 2.78 -3.61 0.31
C ASP A 207 3.30 -3.42 -1.11
N ILE A 208 4.52 -3.87 -1.41
CA ILE A 208 5.05 -3.81 -2.77
C ILE A 208 4.15 -4.58 -3.73
N ILE A 209 3.73 -5.80 -3.38
CA ILE A 209 2.82 -6.60 -4.22
C ILE A 209 1.51 -5.84 -4.43
N VAL A 210 0.91 -5.34 -3.35
CA VAL A 210 -0.39 -4.66 -3.37
C VAL A 210 -0.34 -3.38 -4.22
N LEU A 211 0.69 -2.54 -4.04
CA LEU A 211 0.86 -1.29 -4.79
C LEU A 211 1.26 -1.56 -6.24
N ALA A 212 2.16 -2.52 -6.49
CA ALA A 212 2.55 -2.91 -7.84
C ALA A 212 1.39 -3.50 -8.64
N THR A 213 0.44 -4.17 -7.99
CA THR A 213 -0.73 -4.77 -8.62
C THR A 213 -1.94 -3.83 -8.59
N LEU A 214 -2.74 -3.87 -7.53
CA LEU A 214 -3.97 -3.12 -7.41
C LEU A 214 -3.73 -1.60 -7.50
N GLY A 215 -2.69 -1.08 -6.84
CA GLY A 215 -2.34 0.35 -6.92
C GLY A 215 -2.04 0.81 -8.35
N THR A 216 -1.27 0.01 -9.10
CA THR A 216 -1.01 0.22 -10.53
C THR A 216 -2.31 0.22 -11.34
N VAL A 217 -3.15 -0.81 -11.17
CA VAL A 217 -4.42 -0.94 -11.92
C VAL A 217 -5.33 0.26 -11.68
N LEU A 218 -5.50 0.67 -10.42
CA LEU A 218 -6.28 1.84 -10.05
C LEU A 218 -5.70 3.12 -10.67
N THR A 219 -4.38 3.26 -10.66
CA THR A 219 -3.70 4.40 -11.29
C THR A 219 -3.93 4.45 -12.79
N VAL A 220 -3.83 3.32 -13.51
CA VAL A 220 -4.14 3.25 -14.96
C VAL A 220 -5.58 3.63 -15.23
N VAL A 221 -6.51 3.01 -14.51
CA VAL A 221 -7.94 3.10 -14.80
C VAL A 221 -8.49 4.48 -14.43
N PHE A 222 -8.13 5.02 -13.27
CA PHE A 222 -8.79 6.21 -12.73
C PHE A 222 -8.09 7.54 -13.05
N ASN A 223 -6.79 7.55 -13.38
CA ASN A 223 -6.08 8.79 -13.72
C ASN A 223 -6.83 9.66 -14.76
N PRO A 224 -7.33 9.13 -15.90
CA PRO A 224 -7.99 9.96 -16.91
C PRO A 224 -9.27 10.64 -16.41
N TYR A 225 -9.96 10.03 -15.46
CA TYR A 225 -11.22 10.53 -14.91
C TYR A 225 -10.99 11.49 -13.76
N ILE A 226 -10.14 11.12 -12.80
CA ILE A 226 -9.91 11.89 -11.59
C ILE A 226 -9.18 13.19 -11.93
N VAL A 227 -8.11 13.16 -12.73
CA VAL A 227 -7.29 14.35 -13.01
C VAL A 227 -8.07 15.42 -13.79
N ARG A 228 -9.12 15.03 -14.53
CA ARG A 228 -10.00 15.96 -15.26
C ARG A 228 -11.15 16.51 -14.40
N SER A 229 -11.38 15.93 -13.22
CA SER A 229 -12.45 16.33 -12.32
C SER A 229 -12.06 17.53 -11.46
N LYS A 230 -13.05 18.17 -10.83
CA LYS A 230 -12.84 19.28 -9.89
C LYS A 230 -12.25 18.86 -8.54
N ILE A 231 -12.23 17.56 -8.25
CA ILE A 231 -11.74 17.04 -6.96
C ILE A 231 -10.23 16.77 -6.96
N TYR A 232 -9.57 16.83 -8.12
CA TYR A 232 -8.12 16.64 -8.22
C TYR A 232 -7.35 17.81 -7.60
N VAL A 233 -6.46 17.50 -6.67
CA VAL A 233 -5.65 18.48 -5.92
C VAL A 233 -4.28 18.60 -6.57
N ARG A 234 -3.95 19.81 -7.05
CA ARG A 234 -2.69 20.06 -7.78
C ARG A 234 -1.52 20.31 -6.84
N GLY A 235 -1.75 21.02 -5.74
CA GLY A 235 -0.78 21.22 -4.68
C GLY A 235 -0.81 20.08 -3.67
N TYR A 236 -0.88 20.46 -2.40
CA TYR A 236 -0.99 19.55 -1.27
C TYR A 236 -2.40 19.55 -0.64
N LEU A 237 -3.06 20.70 -0.60
CA LEU A 237 -4.41 20.85 -0.02
C LEU A 237 -5.46 21.33 -1.05
N SER A 238 -5.01 22.00 -2.11
CA SER A 238 -5.78 22.50 -3.27
C SER A 238 -4.95 22.42 -4.55
#